data_AF-A0A8H3R5E7-F1
#
_entry.id   AF-A0A8H3R5E7-F1
#
_cell.length_a   1.000
_cell.length_b   1.000
_cell.length_c   1.000
_cell.angle_alpha   90.00
_cell.angle_beta   90.00
_cell.angle_gamma   90.00
#
_symmetry.space_group_name_H-M   'P 1'
#
loop_
_entity.id
_entity.type
_entity.pdbx_description
1 polymer ?
#
loop_
_entity_poly.entity_id
_entity_poly.type
_entity_poly.pdbx_seq_one_letter_code
_entity_poly.pdbx_strand_id
1 'polypeptide(L)'
;MSANRYTINPLTGRTIRVGGPTFNQLVIEAYDYLNSGLVRRATAPPLTEVRQSYLNIETGRMVQYGTRTYFHLIQHVGYEIIEDYYLVPPRYVEIAQSNPSLLYWQDTPRRLELLETAITNRINFYAEWNQRNPDYRQRVEETRQFVERRQRETQQEAQLRRLAELNIALCKECQMPVNLNKLPENGLCEDCSKEEI
;
A
#
# COMPACT_ATOMS: atom_id res chain seq x y z
N MET A 1 13.32 -11.94 36.12
CA MET A 1 14.33 -13.00 35.92
C MET A 1 14.06 -13.64 34.56
N SER A 2 14.91 -13.41 33.56
CA SER A 2 14.71 -13.97 32.22
C SER A 2 15.08 -15.44 32.24
N ALA A 3 14.10 -16.34 32.17
CA ALA A 3 14.35 -17.77 32.07
C ALA A 3 15.18 -18.02 30.80
N ASN A 4 16.38 -18.59 30.93
CA ASN A 4 17.16 -19.01 29.77
C ASN A 4 16.39 -20.11 29.04
N ARG A 5 15.73 -19.75 27.95
CA ARG A 5 15.02 -20.69 27.08
C ARG A 5 16.02 -21.32 26.12
N TYR A 6 15.95 -22.64 25.97
CA TYR A 6 16.77 -23.42 25.07
C TYR A 6 15.87 -24.17 24.08
N THR A 7 16.40 -24.45 22.90
CA THR A 7 15.74 -25.25 21.86
C THR A 7 16.77 -26.17 21.20
N ILE A 8 16.31 -27.09 20.34
CA ILE A 8 17.19 -28.02 19.63
C ILE A 8 17.53 -27.44 18.26
N ASN A 9 18.81 -27.41 17.91
CA ASN A 9 19.26 -27.12 16.57
C ASN A 9 18.83 -28.28 15.64
N PRO A 10 17.95 -28.04 14.65
CA PRO A 10 17.42 -29.08 13.77
C PRO A 10 18.48 -29.63 12.80
N LEU A 11 19.58 -28.91 12.58
CA LEU A 11 20.68 -29.35 11.71
C LEU A 11 21.68 -30.26 12.44
N THR A 12 21.82 -30.11 13.76
CA THR A 12 22.89 -30.78 14.53
C THR A 12 22.39 -31.61 15.72
N GLY A 13 21.11 -31.50 16.07
CA GLY A 13 20.51 -32.13 17.24
C GLY A 13 20.94 -31.54 18.59
N ARG A 14 21.82 -30.51 18.60
CA ARG A 14 22.36 -29.94 19.83
C ARG A 14 21.44 -28.91 20.46
N THR A 15 21.41 -28.86 21.78
CA THR A 15 20.72 -27.81 22.54
C THR A 15 21.41 -26.47 22.33
N ILE A 16 20.65 -25.47 21.90
CA ILE A 16 21.10 -24.09 21.66
C ILE A 16 20.23 -23.10 22.43
N ARG A 17 20.81 -21.95 22.78
CA ARG A 17 20.09 -20.90 23.51
C ARG A 17 19.19 -20.12 22.56
N VAL A 18 17.92 -19.97 22.93
CA VAL A 18 16.95 -19.13 22.19
C VAL A 18 17.43 -17.67 22.26
N GLY A 19 17.52 -17.02 21.10
CA GLY A 19 18.10 -15.68 20.92
C GLY A 19 19.63 -15.63 20.84
N GLY A 20 20.33 -16.77 20.93
CA GLY A 20 21.78 -16.85 20.75
C GLY A 20 22.21 -16.84 19.27
N PRO A 21 23.52 -16.73 18.97
CA PRO A 21 24.02 -16.60 17.59
C PRO A 21 23.56 -17.72 16.65
N THR A 22 23.69 -18.98 17.08
CA THR A 22 23.28 -20.14 16.29
C THR A 22 21.77 -20.18 16.08
N PHE A 23 20.99 -19.80 17.09
CA PHE A 23 19.54 -19.70 16.97
C PHE A 23 19.14 -18.62 15.97
N ASN A 24 19.73 -17.43 16.09
CA ASN A 24 19.46 -16.32 15.20
C ASN A 24 19.83 -16.67 13.76
N GLN A 25 20.96 -17.33 13.54
CA GLN A 25 21.37 -17.78 12.21
C GLN A 25 20.34 -18.72 11.57
N LEU A 26 19.87 -19.73 12.31
CA LEU A 26 18.83 -20.65 11.83
C LEU A 26 17.52 -19.93 11.52
N VAL A 27 17.12 -19.03 12.43
CA VAL A 27 15.91 -18.21 12.26
C VAL A 27 16.02 -17.22 11.11
N ILE A 28 17.22 -16.81 10.72
CA ILE A 28 17.39 -15.98 9.53
C ILE A 28 17.33 -16.88 8.28
N GLU A 29 18.12 -17.95 8.25
CA GLU A 29 18.31 -18.78 7.05
C GLU A 29 17.03 -19.45 6.56
N ALA A 30 16.36 -20.25 7.41
CA ALA A 30 15.31 -21.14 6.93
C ALA A 30 14.29 -21.61 7.97
N TYR A 31 14.44 -21.19 9.23
CA TYR A 31 13.62 -21.72 10.33
C TYR A 31 12.75 -20.65 10.97
N ASP A 32 11.59 -21.05 11.46
CA ASP A 32 10.73 -20.27 12.33
C ASP A 32 10.74 -20.90 13.72
N TYR A 33 10.67 -20.06 14.76
CA TYR A 33 10.59 -20.54 16.14
C TYR A 33 9.13 -20.64 16.59
N LEU A 34 8.59 -21.85 16.58
CA LEU A 34 7.19 -22.16 16.88
C LEU A 34 7.13 -23.25 17.94
N ASN A 35 6.18 -23.16 18.90
CA ASN A 35 5.99 -24.18 19.94
C ASN A 35 7.28 -24.62 20.67
N SER A 36 8.19 -23.67 20.93
CA SER A 36 9.52 -23.89 21.53
C SER A 36 10.53 -24.70 20.68
N GLY A 37 10.24 -24.90 19.39
CA GLY A 37 11.10 -25.61 18.43
C GLY A 37 11.43 -24.77 17.20
N LEU A 38 12.52 -25.10 16.51
CA LEU A 38 12.84 -24.55 15.20
C LEU A 38 12.24 -25.43 14.11
N VAL A 39 11.32 -24.88 13.33
CA VAL A 39 10.62 -25.56 12.23
C VAL A 39 11.05 -24.95 10.90
N ARG A 40 11.40 -25.78 9.92
CA ARG A 40 11.86 -25.30 8.61
C ARG A 40 10.68 -24.68 7.84
N ARG A 41 10.82 -23.44 7.36
CA ARG A 41 9.76 -22.68 6.64
C ARG A 41 9.16 -23.43 5.46
N ALA A 42 9.98 -24.15 4.69
CA ALA A 42 9.53 -24.91 3.52
C ALA A 42 8.54 -26.05 3.88
N THR A 43 8.55 -26.50 5.14
CA THR A 43 7.67 -27.56 5.67
C THR A 43 6.82 -27.05 6.82
N ALA A 44 6.84 -25.73 7.09
CA ALA A 44 6.06 -25.14 8.15
C ALA A 44 4.59 -25.19 7.74
N PRO A 45 3.68 -25.61 8.63
CA PRO A 45 2.26 -25.39 8.42
C PRO A 45 2.03 -23.91 8.08
N PRO A 46 1.04 -23.57 7.23
CA PRO A 46 0.68 -22.17 7.01
C PRO A 46 0.51 -21.49 8.37
N LEU A 47 1.21 -20.37 8.58
CA LEU A 47 1.26 -19.63 9.85
C LEU A 47 -0.17 -19.33 10.31
N THR A 48 -0.72 -20.23 11.13
CA THR A 48 -2.05 -20.10 11.71
C THR A 48 -1.98 -19.30 13.02
N GLU A 49 -0.76 -19.09 13.51
CA GLU A 49 -0.46 -18.35 14.74
C GLU A 49 0.20 -17.01 14.40
N VAL A 50 -0.36 -15.94 14.94
CA VAL A 50 0.19 -14.58 14.85
C VAL A 50 1.64 -14.60 15.34
N ARG A 51 2.57 -14.05 14.55
CA ARG A 51 3.98 -13.92 14.95
C ARG A 51 4.08 -13.26 16.33
N GLN A 52 4.79 -13.91 17.24
CA GLN A 52 4.84 -13.47 18.64
C GLN A 52 5.81 -12.31 18.87
N SER A 53 6.73 -12.03 17.93
CA SER A 53 7.71 -10.95 18.07
C SER A 53 8.21 -10.42 16.74
N TYR A 54 8.53 -9.13 16.71
CA TYR A 54 9.00 -8.39 15.55
C TYR A 54 10.31 -7.68 15.86
N LEU A 55 11.19 -7.51 14.87
CA LEU A 55 12.44 -6.77 15.04
C LEU A 55 12.21 -5.29 14.77
N ASN A 56 12.38 -4.44 15.79
CA ASN A 56 12.41 -3.00 15.59
C ASN A 56 13.75 -2.61 14.95
N ILE A 57 13.71 -2.09 13.72
CA ILE A 57 14.92 -1.80 12.94
C ILE A 57 15.69 -0.58 13.43
N GLU A 58 15.04 0.32 14.17
CA GLU A 58 15.65 1.53 14.71
C GLU A 58 16.47 1.22 15.96
N THR A 59 15.97 0.33 16.80
CA THR A 59 16.59 -0.01 18.09
C THR A 59 17.36 -1.34 18.06
N GLY A 60 17.12 -2.19 17.06
CA GLY A 60 17.64 -3.55 17.01
C GLY A 60 17.02 -4.51 18.03
N ARG A 61 15.96 -4.10 18.72
CA ARG A 61 15.33 -4.89 19.79
C ARG A 61 14.10 -5.64 19.28
N MET A 62 13.86 -6.81 19.85
CA MET A 62 12.62 -7.56 19.63
C MET A 62 11.46 -6.92 20.40
N VAL A 63 10.34 -6.72 19.72
CA VAL A 63 9.08 -6.24 20.28
C VAL A 63 8.06 -7.36 20.21
N GLN A 64 7.50 -7.73 21.36
CA GLN A 64 6.50 -8.80 21.43
C GLN A 64 5.13 -8.30 20.99
N TYR A 65 4.43 -9.11 20.20
CA TYR A 65 3.05 -8.87 19.80
C TYR A 65 2.13 -8.68 21.01
N GLY A 66 1.16 -7.78 20.90
CA GLY A 66 0.16 -7.55 21.94
C GLY A 66 0.67 -6.78 23.17
N THR A 67 1.94 -6.38 23.21
CA THR A 67 2.46 -5.52 24.28
C THR A 67 2.05 -4.07 24.11
N ARG A 68 2.10 -3.29 25.20
CA ARG A 68 1.90 -1.84 25.15
C ARG A 68 2.84 -1.16 24.16
N THR A 69 4.10 -1.60 24.09
CA THR A 69 5.08 -1.08 23.13
C THR A 69 4.68 -1.40 21.69
N TYR A 70 4.22 -2.61 21.42
CA TYR A 70 3.72 -3.00 20.10
C TYR A 70 2.57 -2.09 19.64
N PHE A 71 1.52 -1.95 20.46
CA PHE A 71 0.38 -1.10 20.10
C PHE A 71 0.77 0.37 19.97
N HIS A 72 1.67 0.86 20.83
CA HIS A 72 2.18 2.22 20.71
C HIS A 72 2.88 2.47 19.37
N LEU A 73 3.81 1.58 18.97
CA LEU A 73 4.55 1.74 17.72
C LEU A 73 3.61 1.68 16.50
N ILE A 74 2.70 0.70 16.45
CA ILE A 74 1.79 0.53 15.31
C ILE A 74 0.73 1.63 15.25
N GLN A 75 -0.02 1.85 16.33
CA GLN A 75 -1.22 2.69 16.29
C GLN A 75 -0.96 4.17 16.52
N HIS A 76 0.05 4.51 17.32
CA HIS A 76 0.32 5.89 17.70
C HIS A 76 1.52 6.50 16.97
N VAL A 77 2.55 5.71 16.67
CA VAL A 77 3.74 6.19 15.95
C VAL A 77 3.65 5.91 14.45
N GLY A 78 2.84 4.93 14.04
CA GLY A 78 2.65 4.58 12.62
C GLY A 78 3.74 3.68 12.06
N TYR A 79 4.40 2.89 12.90
CA TYR A 79 5.31 1.86 12.40
C TYR A 79 4.54 0.84 11.56
N GLU A 80 5.18 0.34 10.51
CA GLU A 80 4.64 -0.73 9.68
C GLU A 80 5.43 -2.02 9.85
N ILE A 81 4.77 -3.15 9.62
CA ILE A 81 5.40 -4.47 9.60
C ILE A 81 5.74 -4.80 8.14
N ILE A 82 7.02 -4.95 7.84
CA ILE A 82 7.53 -5.29 6.51
C ILE A 82 8.14 -6.69 6.53
N GLU A 83 7.95 -7.46 5.45
CA GLU A 83 8.40 -8.87 5.34
C GLU A 83 7.93 -9.73 6.52
N ASP A 84 6.72 -9.43 7.02
CA ASP A 84 6.11 -10.06 8.20
C ASP A 84 7.00 -10.06 9.47
N TYR A 85 8.05 -9.24 9.53
CA TYR A 85 9.07 -9.34 10.58
C TYR A 85 9.57 -8.01 11.13
N TYR A 86 9.83 -7.05 10.24
CA TYR A 86 10.51 -5.83 10.58
C TYR A 86 9.51 -4.76 10.97
N LEU A 87 9.61 -4.25 12.19
CA LEU A 87 8.93 -3.03 12.60
C LEU A 87 9.73 -1.85 12.09
N VAL A 88 9.18 -1.17 11.08
CA VAL A 88 9.81 -0.12 10.31
C VAL A 88 9.15 1.23 10.64
N PRO A 89 9.91 2.23 11.14
CA PRO A 89 9.41 3.58 11.36
C PRO A 89 8.88 4.21 10.06
N PRO A 90 7.84 5.07 10.11
CA PRO A 90 7.22 5.68 8.92
C PRO A 90 8.22 6.24 7.91
N ARG A 91 9.27 6.91 8.39
CA ARG A 91 10.31 7.53 7.55
C ARG A 91 11.05 6.56 6.62
N TYR A 92 11.12 5.28 6.97
CA TYR A 92 11.82 4.26 6.19
C TYR A 92 10.87 3.35 5.41
N VAL A 93 9.55 3.42 5.62
CA VAL A 93 8.57 2.47 5.08
C VAL A 93 8.67 2.37 3.56
N GLU A 94 8.58 3.49 2.85
CA GLU A 94 8.56 3.45 1.37
C GLU A 94 9.84 2.84 0.79
N ILE A 95 10.99 3.18 1.36
CA ILE A 95 12.29 2.65 0.94
C ILE A 95 12.39 1.16 1.25
N ALA A 96 11.98 0.77 2.46
CA ALA A 96 12.01 -0.61 2.92
C ALA A 96 11.04 -1.51 2.15
N GLN A 97 9.86 -1.01 1.75
CA GLN A 97 8.92 -1.71 0.89
C GLN A 97 9.46 -1.84 -0.54
N SER A 98 10.07 -0.78 -1.08
CA SER A 98 10.63 -0.78 -2.44
C SER A 98 11.89 -1.65 -2.55
N ASN A 99 12.68 -1.73 -1.48
CA ASN A 99 13.89 -2.55 -1.42
C ASN A 99 14.06 -3.20 -0.05
N PRO A 100 13.32 -4.31 0.22
CA PRO A 100 13.39 -5.02 1.49
C PRO A 100 14.77 -5.60 1.81
N SER A 101 15.63 -5.77 0.79
CA SER A 101 16.98 -6.28 0.98
C SER A 101 17.85 -5.43 1.91
N LEU A 102 17.53 -4.14 2.02
CA LEU A 102 18.19 -3.21 2.95
C LEU A 102 17.94 -3.56 4.42
N LEU A 103 16.90 -4.34 4.73
CA LEU A 103 16.58 -4.76 6.09
C LEU A 103 17.39 -5.99 6.53
N TYR A 104 17.87 -6.78 5.57
CA TYR A 104 18.52 -8.06 5.81
C TYR A 104 20.01 -7.89 6.21
N TRP A 105 20.52 -8.87 6.95
CA TRP A 105 21.96 -9.17 7.09
C TRP A 105 22.89 -8.02 7.53
N GLN A 106 22.39 -7.08 8.33
CA GLN A 106 23.18 -5.95 8.84
C GLN A 106 22.96 -5.74 10.33
N ASP A 107 23.98 -5.23 11.01
CA ASP A 107 23.77 -4.68 12.34
C ASP A 107 22.87 -3.43 12.27
N THR A 108 22.30 -3.04 13.40
CA THR A 108 21.36 -1.91 13.46
C THR A 108 21.95 -0.61 12.89
N PRO A 109 23.19 -0.20 13.25
CA PRO A 109 23.77 1.02 12.71
C PRO A 109 23.92 0.99 11.19
N ARG A 110 24.46 -0.11 10.62
CA ARG A 110 24.68 -0.21 9.18
C ARG A 110 23.36 -0.22 8.40
N ARG A 111 22.34 -0.91 8.93
CA ARG A 111 20.99 -0.92 8.33
C ARG A 111 20.43 0.50 8.20
N LEU A 112 20.51 1.29 9.27
CA LEU A 112 19.98 2.65 9.27
C LEU A 112 20.78 3.55 8.32
N GLU A 113 22.11 3.43 8.29
CA GLU A 113 22.97 4.18 7.36
C GLU A 113 22.57 3.92 5.89
N LEU A 114 22.34 2.67 5.52
CA LEU A 114 21.92 2.34 4.16
C LEU A 114 20.52 2.86 3.82
N LEU A 115 19.58 2.78 4.77
CA LEU A 115 18.24 3.33 4.59
C LEU A 115 18.29 4.85 4.41
N GLU A 116 19.06 5.56 5.23
CA GLU A 116 19.25 7.01 5.10
C GLU A 116 19.92 7.40 3.78
N THR A 117 20.92 6.61 3.35
CA THR A 117 21.57 6.81 2.05
C THR A 117 20.58 6.60 0.91
N ALA A 118 19.74 5.56 0.99
CA ALA A 118 18.71 5.29 -0.02
C ALA A 118 17.64 6.40 -0.06
N ILE A 119 17.22 6.93 1.09
CA ILE A 119 16.34 8.12 1.15
C ILE A 119 17.00 9.29 0.43
N THR A 120 18.24 9.61 0.77
CA THR A 120 18.97 10.76 0.20
C THR A 120 19.11 10.62 -1.30
N ASN A 121 19.51 9.44 -1.78
CA ASN A 121 19.63 9.17 -3.22
C ASN A 121 18.29 9.31 -3.96
N ARG A 122 17.20 8.85 -3.36
CA ARG A 122 15.85 8.99 -3.93
C ARG A 122 15.42 10.45 -4.00
N ILE A 123 15.68 11.24 -2.96
CA ILE A 123 15.39 12.68 -2.95
C ILE A 123 16.18 13.39 -4.05
N ASN A 124 17.48 13.13 -4.15
CA ASN A 124 18.35 13.73 -5.16
C ASN A 124 17.89 13.36 -6.58
N PHE A 125 17.54 12.08 -6.79
CA PHE A 125 17.01 11.62 -8.07
C PHE A 125 15.75 12.41 -8.48
N TYR A 126 14.78 12.58 -7.58
CA TYR A 126 13.59 13.36 -7.90
C TYR A 126 13.87 14.84 -8.07
N ALA A 127 14.80 15.42 -7.32
CA ALA A 127 15.20 16.82 -7.47
C ALA A 127 15.81 17.07 -8.87
N GLU A 128 16.77 16.24 -9.27
CA GLU A 128 17.38 16.29 -10.61
C GLU A 128 16.35 16.05 -11.72
N TRP A 129 15.46 15.08 -11.51
CA TRP A 129 14.43 14.76 -12.48
C TRP A 129 13.43 15.91 -12.65
N ASN A 130 13.00 16.55 -11.56
CA ASN A 130 12.13 17.73 -11.59
C ASN A 130 12.84 18.91 -12.27
N GLN A 131 14.13 19.10 -12.04
CA GLN A 131 14.92 20.15 -12.71
C GLN A 131 14.98 19.93 -14.22
N ARG A 132 15.12 18.68 -14.68
CA ARG A 132 15.10 18.32 -16.11
C ARG A 132 13.71 18.35 -16.73
N ASN A 133 12.66 18.22 -15.92
CA ASN A 133 11.27 18.11 -16.37
C ASN A 133 10.34 19.07 -15.60
N PRO A 134 10.56 20.40 -15.68
CA PRO A 134 9.81 21.37 -14.88
C PRO A 134 8.30 21.30 -15.14
N ASP A 135 7.90 21.06 -16.40
CA ASP A 135 6.49 21.07 -16.80
C ASP A 135 5.81 19.71 -16.70
N TYR A 136 6.49 18.67 -16.18
CA TYR A 136 5.90 17.32 -16.15
C TYR A 136 4.61 17.26 -15.35
N ARG A 137 4.56 17.90 -14.17
CA ARG A 137 3.35 17.91 -13.34
C ARG A 137 2.16 18.52 -14.10
N GLN A 138 2.41 19.61 -14.83
CA GLN A 138 1.39 20.25 -15.65
C GLN A 138 0.90 19.31 -16.74
N ARG A 139 1.80 18.65 -17.49
CA ARG A 139 1.41 17.69 -18.53
C ARG A 139 0.60 16.50 -17.99
N VAL A 140 0.96 15.99 -16.81
CA VAL A 140 0.20 14.91 -16.16
C VAL A 140 -1.21 15.36 -15.79
N GLU A 141 -1.35 16.57 -15.25
CA GLU A 141 -2.66 17.13 -14.88
C GLU A 141 -3.53 17.41 -16.11
N GLU A 142 -2.95 17.99 -17.17
CA GLU A 142 -3.64 18.18 -18.45
C GLU A 142 -4.13 16.85 -19.04
N THR A 143 -3.30 15.81 -18.96
CA THR A 143 -3.66 14.45 -19.40
C THR A 143 -4.80 13.88 -18.56
N ARG A 144 -4.75 14.05 -17.24
CA ARG A 144 -5.80 13.60 -16.33
C ARG A 144 -7.13 14.27 -16.65
N GLN A 145 -7.14 15.60 -16.80
CA GLN A 145 -8.34 16.36 -17.12
C GLN A 145 -8.92 15.96 -18.49
N PHE A 146 -8.06 15.66 -19.46
CA PHE A 146 -8.49 15.12 -20.75
C PHE A 146 -9.20 13.77 -20.61
N VAL A 147 -8.62 12.83 -19.85
CA VAL A 147 -9.21 11.51 -19.61
C VAL A 147 -10.55 11.63 -18.90
N GLU A 148 -10.64 12.44 -17.84
CA GLU A 148 -11.89 12.68 -17.09
C GLU A 148 -12.98 13.34 -17.96
N ARG A 149 -12.60 14.26 -18.86
CA ARG A 149 -13.54 14.86 -19.82
C ARG A 149 -14.07 13.82 -20.80
N ARG A 150 -13.19 13.02 -21.40
CA ARG A 150 -13.58 11.95 -22.34
C ARG A 150 -14.48 10.91 -21.70
N GLN A 151 -14.24 10.56 -20.43
CA GLN A 151 -15.11 9.65 -19.68
C GLN A 151 -16.52 10.23 -19.51
N ARG A 152 -16.64 11.50 -19.13
CA ARG A 152 -17.94 12.19 -19.00
C ARG A 152 -18.69 12.26 -20.32
N GLU A 153 -18.00 12.64 -21.40
CA GLU A 153 -18.59 12.66 -22.76
C GLU A 153 -19.11 11.27 -23.15
N THR A 154 -18.31 10.22 -22.92
CA THR A 154 -18.70 8.84 -23.24
C THR A 154 -19.92 8.38 -22.43
N GLN A 155 -19.99 8.76 -21.14
CA GLN A 155 -21.16 8.47 -20.29
C GLN A 155 -22.40 9.22 -20.79
N GLN A 156 -22.27 10.49 -21.16
CA GLN A 156 -23.35 11.29 -21.69
C GLN A 156 -23.85 10.75 -23.04
N GLU A 157 -22.96 10.38 -23.95
CA GLU A 157 -23.31 9.73 -25.22
C GLU A 157 -24.06 8.42 -24.98
N ALA A 158 -23.59 7.59 -24.04
CA ALA A 158 -24.26 6.34 -23.70
C ALA A 158 -25.66 6.56 -23.11
N GLN A 159 -25.84 7.60 -22.27
CA GLN A 159 -27.15 7.99 -21.75
C GLN A 159 -28.08 8.46 -22.88
N LEU A 160 -27.61 9.33 -23.77
CA LEU A 160 -28.39 9.83 -24.91
C LEU A 160 -28.80 8.69 -25.85
N ARG A 161 -27.90 7.72 -26.09
CA ARG A 161 -28.24 6.52 -26.88
C ARG A 161 -29.36 5.70 -26.26
N ARG A 162 -29.32 5.46 -24.94
CA ARG A 162 -30.41 4.74 -24.24
C ARG A 162 -31.74 5.49 -24.30
N LEU A 163 -31.72 6.82 -24.17
CA LEU A 163 -32.94 7.63 -24.31
C LEU A 163 -33.51 7.52 -25.73
N ALA A 164 -32.66 7.58 -26.75
CA ALA A 164 -33.07 7.41 -28.15
C ALA A 164 -33.62 6.00 -28.43
N GLU A 165 -33.02 4.94 -27.89
CA GLU A 165 -33.53 3.56 -27.96
C GLU A 165 -34.93 3.42 -27.34
N LEU A 166 -35.23 4.22 -26.31
CA LEU A 166 -36.54 4.29 -25.66
C LEU A 166 -37.50 5.30 -26.32
N ASN A 167 -37.08 5.94 -27.42
CA ASN A 167 -37.83 6.99 -28.13
C ASN A 167 -38.16 8.21 -27.23
N ILE A 168 -37.24 8.55 -26.33
CA ILE A 168 -37.32 9.67 -25.38
C ILE A 168 -36.31 10.76 -25.79
N ALA A 169 -36.75 12.00 -25.80
CA ALA A 169 -35.91 13.20 -25.88
C ALA A 169 -36.14 14.07 -24.64
N LEU A 170 -35.20 14.96 -24.29
CA LEU A 170 -35.37 15.90 -23.18
C LEU A 170 -35.66 17.30 -23.74
N CYS A 171 -36.63 18.00 -23.15
CA CYS A 171 -36.87 19.42 -23.42
C CYS A 171 -35.61 20.25 -23.09
N LYS A 172 -35.22 21.19 -23.97
CA LYS A 172 -34.02 22.02 -23.78
C LYS A 172 -34.09 22.92 -22.54
N GLU A 173 -35.28 23.35 -22.12
CA GLU A 173 -35.42 24.25 -20.97
C GLU A 173 -35.66 23.50 -19.65
N CYS A 174 -36.73 22.72 -19.57
CA CYS A 174 -37.13 22.09 -18.32
C CYS A 174 -36.56 20.67 -18.13
N GLN A 175 -35.80 20.16 -19.11
CA GLN A 175 -35.27 18.78 -19.13
C GLN A 175 -36.35 17.69 -18.98
N MET A 176 -37.63 18.00 -19.21
CA MET A 176 -38.69 17.00 -19.15
C MET A 176 -38.54 15.97 -20.27
N PRO A 177 -38.70 14.66 -19.97
CA PRO A 177 -38.71 13.62 -20.97
C PRO A 177 -39.98 13.71 -21.83
N VAL A 178 -39.80 13.84 -23.13
CA VAL A 178 -40.85 13.86 -24.14
C VAL A 178 -40.60 12.78 -25.17
N ASN A 179 -41.62 12.45 -25.96
CA ASN A 179 -41.45 11.52 -27.06
C ASN A 179 -40.57 12.16 -28.16
N LEU A 180 -39.49 11.49 -28.55
CA LEU A 180 -38.53 12.01 -29.52
C LEU A 180 -39.20 12.38 -30.86
N ASN A 181 -40.20 11.63 -31.30
CA ASN A 181 -40.93 11.89 -32.55
C ASN A 181 -41.95 13.04 -32.45
N LYS A 182 -42.27 13.49 -31.22
CA LYS A 182 -43.22 14.58 -30.97
C LYS A 182 -42.52 15.87 -30.55
N LEU A 183 -41.21 15.84 -30.35
CA LEU A 183 -40.46 17.02 -29.99
C LEU A 183 -40.29 17.90 -31.24
N PRO A 184 -40.75 19.16 -31.23
CA PRO A 184 -40.58 20.07 -32.36
C PRO A 184 -39.10 20.45 -32.57
N GLU A 185 -38.74 20.97 -33.75
CA GLU A 185 -37.36 21.34 -34.08
C GLU A 185 -36.74 22.39 -33.13
N ASN A 186 -37.58 23.23 -32.52
CA ASN A 186 -37.13 24.18 -31.49
C ASN A 186 -36.57 23.46 -30.24
N GLY A 187 -36.94 22.20 -30.02
CA GLY A 187 -36.48 21.37 -28.90
C GLY A 187 -37.16 21.68 -27.56
N LEU A 188 -38.30 22.37 -27.58
CA LEU A 188 -39.10 22.70 -26.39
C LEU A 188 -40.28 21.74 -26.25
N CYS A 189 -40.63 21.38 -25.02
CA CYS A 189 -41.89 20.70 -24.75
C CYS A 189 -43.07 21.66 -24.95
N GLU A 190 -44.29 21.10 -25.02
CA GLU A 190 -45.50 21.89 -25.23
C GLU A 190 -45.68 23.00 -24.18
N ASP A 191 -45.26 22.77 -22.94
CA ASP A 191 -45.40 23.74 -21.86
C ASP A 191 -44.42 24.91 -22.03
N CYS A 192 -43.12 24.63 -22.21
CA CYS A 192 -42.10 25.66 -22.43
C CYS A 192 -42.32 26.42 -23.75
N SER A 193 -42.84 25.76 -24.78
CA SER A 193 -43.12 26.42 -26.07
C SER A 193 -44.24 27.48 -26.00
N LYS A 194 -45.09 27.42 -24.96
CA LYS A 194 -46.20 28.37 -24.75
C LYS A 194 -45.81 29.55 -23.88
N GLU A 195 -44.69 29.49 -23.18
CA GLU A 195 -44.18 30.57 -22.31
C GLU A 195 -43.40 31.65 -23.08
N GLU A 196 -43.08 31.43 -24.36
CA GLU A 196 -42.39 32.41 -25.23
C GLU A 196 -43.32 33.47 -25.89
N ILE A 197 -44.60 33.60 -25.47
CA ILE A 197 -45.55 34.62 -25.98
C ILE A 197 -45.78 35.75 -24.97
#